data_AF-A0A9P5SUA1-F1
#
_entry.id   AF-A0A9P5SUA1-F1
#
_cell.length_a   1.000
_cell.length_b   1.000
_cell.length_c   1.000
_cell.angle_alpha   90.00
_cell.angle_beta   90.00
_cell.angle_gamma   90.00
#
_symmetry.space_group_name_H-M   'P 1'
#
loop_
_entity.id
_entity.type
_entity.pdbx_description
1 polymer ?
#
loop_
_entity_poly.entity_id
_entity_poly.type
_entity_poly.pdbx_seq_one_letter_code
_entity_poly.pdbx_strand_id
1 'polypeptide(L)'
;MPCHATLKVIHDANVIKFEHRGFHSHPKPHSLRPDMSALKNLEDVVKIAPEVRPKNLLVGTSTRAPITDIHSSFANLDRLAYHRRKILKNTRPVLSSLEFL
;
A
#
# COMPACT_ATOMS: atom_id res chain seq x y z
N MET A 1 13.90 21.76 1.45
CA MET A 1 14.93 21.91 2.50
C MET A 1 15.87 20.71 2.41
N PRO A 2 17.20 20.90 2.30
CA PRO A 2 18.14 19.78 2.25
C PRO A 2 18.19 19.04 3.59
N CYS A 3 18.38 17.72 3.54
CA CYS A 3 18.59 16.87 4.71
C CYS A 3 20.07 16.51 4.83
N HIS A 4 20.62 16.62 6.04
CA HIS A 4 22.02 16.27 6.33
C HIS A 4 22.14 15.07 7.29
N ALA A 5 21.02 14.42 7.62
CA ALA A 5 21.05 13.18 8.38
C ALA A 5 21.65 12.06 7.51
N THR A 6 22.53 11.25 8.11
CA THR A 6 23.25 10.18 7.41
C THR A 6 23.08 8.85 8.14
N LEU A 7 23.13 7.76 7.38
CA LEU A 7 23.07 6.40 7.89
C LEU A 7 24.27 5.64 7.37
N LYS A 8 25.07 5.07 8.28
CA LYS A 8 26.16 4.17 7.93
C LYS A 8 25.74 2.74 8.21
N VAL A 9 25.93 1.86 7.23
CA VAL A 9 25.71 0.42 7.36
C VAL A 9 27.06 -0.24 7.62
N ILE A 10 27.15 -1.05 8.68
CA ILE A 10 28.36 -1.80 9.04
C ILE A 10 27.98 -3.28 9.06
N HIS A 11 28.59 -4.05 8.17
CA HIS A 11 28.44 -5.50 8.12
C HIS A 11 29.51 -6.14 9.01
N ASP A 12 29.09 -6.96 9.97
CA ASP A 12 29.96 -7.59 10.95
C ASP A 12 29.56 -9.05 11.14
N ALA A 13 30.29 -9.97 10.50
CA ALA A 13 30.06 -11.42 10.46
C ALA A 13 28.60 -11.84 10.19
N ASN A 14 27.76 -11.84 11.22
CA ASN A 14 26.35 -12.24 11.19
C ASN A 14 25.37 -11.12 11.58
N VAL A 15 25.86 -9.89 11.76
CA VAL A 15 25.07 -8.74 12.20
C VAL A 15 25.25 -7.57 11.24
N ILE A 16 24.14 -6.89 10.95
CA ILE A 16 24.14 -5.61 10.24
C ILE A 16 23.86 -4.52 11.28
N LYS A 17 24.85 -3.66 11.52
CA LYS A 17 24.73 -2.50 12.41
C LYS A 17 24.41 -1.26 11.58
N PHE A 18 23.51 -0.44 12.09
CA PHE A 18 23.14 0.84 11.48
C PHE A 18 23.50 1.96 12.45
N GLU A 19 24.37 2.86 12.02
CA GLU A 19 24.72 4.07 12.77
C GLU A 19 24.06 5.28 12.11
N HIS A 20 23.10 5.91 12.80
CA HIS A 20 22.46 7.14 12.37
C HIS A 20 23.17 8.36 12.96
N ARG A 21 23.47 9.37 12.14
CA ARG A 21 24.08 10.64 12.58
C ARG A 21 23.32 11.84 12.03
N GLY A 22 23.19 12.88 12.86
CA GLY A 22 22.43 14.09 12.55
C GLY A 22 20.96 14.00 12.92
N PHE A 23 20.22 15.08 12.65
CA PHE A 23 18.79 15.21 12.97
C PHE A 23 18.00 15.64 11.73
N HIS A 24 16.78 15.12 11.59
CA HIS A 24 15.86 15.57 10.56
C HIS A 24 15.23 16.89 10.98
N SER A 25 15.56 17.97 10.27
CA SER A 25 14.95 19.29 10.43
C SER A 25 13.86 19.59 9.39
N HIS A 26 13.36 18.55 8.72
CA HIS A 26 12.32 18.66 7.70
C HIS A 26 11.19 17.66 8.00
N PRO A 27 9.96 17.91 7.52
CA PRO A 27 8.88 16.94 7.60
C PRO A 27 9.28 15.63 6.91
N LYS A 28 8.85 14.50 7.48
CA LYS A 28 9.02 13.20 6.84
C LYS A 28 8.41 13.26 5.42
N PRO A 29 9.12 12.81 4.38
CA PRO A 29 8.54 12.68 3.06
C PRO A 29 7.27 11.81 3.11
N HIS A 30 6.38 12.01 2.14
CA HIS A 30 5.20 11.16 1.98
C HIS A 30 5.62 9.69 1.95
N SER A 31 4.89 8.84 2.67
CA SER A 31 5.24 7.43 2.77
C SER A 31 5.14 6.79 1.39
N LEU A 32 6.22 6.14 0.95
CA LEU A 32 6.23 5.37 -0.29
C LEU A 32 5.29 4.16 -0.22
N ARG A 33 4.99 3.68 0.98
CA ARG A 33 4.10 2.54 1.22
C ARG A 33 2.84 3.01 1.96
N PRO A 34 1.66 2.48 1.61
CA PRO A 34 0.47 2.72 2.40
C PRO A 34 0.65 2.13 3.80
N ASP A 35 0.13 2.82 4.80
CA ASP A 35 0.00 2.28 6.15
C ASP A 35 -1.10 1.20 6.23
N MET A 36 -1.18 0.52 7.36
CA MET A 36 -2.13 -0.58 7.57
C MET A 36 -3.59 -0.10 7.54
N SER A 37 -3.86 1.10 8.04
CA SER A 37 -5.20 1.71 7.97
C SER A 37 -5.64 1.98 6.53
N ALA A 38 -4.75 2.52 5.70
CA ALA A 38 -5.01 2.78 4.29
C ALA A 38 -5.24 1.49 3.51
N LEU A 39 -4.49 0.42 3.83
CA LEU A 39 -4.70 -0.90 3.25
C LEU A 39 -6.07 -1.49 3.63
N LYS A 40 -6.50 -1.32 4.88
CA LYS A 40 -7.83 -1.76 5.34
C LYS A 40 -8.95 -1.00 4.65
N ASN A 41 -8.84 0.32 4.55
CA ASN A 41 -9.84 1.15 3.85
C ASN A 41 -9.91 0.78 2.35
N LEU A 42 -8.77 0.52 1.71
CA LEU A 42 -8.75 0.02 0.33
C LEU A 42 -9.44 -1.34 0.22
N GLU A 43 -9.21 -2.25 1.17
CA GLU A 43 -9.86 -3.55 1.22
C GLU A 43 -11.38 -3.44 1.30
N ASP A 44 -11.91 -2.57 2.16
CA ASP A 44 -13.35 -2.33 2.29
C ASP A 44 -13.94 -1.80 0.98
N VAL A 45 -13.29 -0.81 0.36
CA VAL A 45 -13.73 -0.26 -0.95
C VAL A 45 -13.72 -1.33 -2.05
N VAL A 46 -12.69 -2.17 -2.11
CA VAL A 46 -12.58 -3.22 -3.12
C VAL A 46 -13.58 -4.35 -2.88
N LYS A 47 -13.90 -4.68 -1.62
CA LYS A 47 -14.90 -5.70 -1.30
C LYS A 47 -16.32 -5.27 -1.65
N ILE A 48 -16.64 -3.98 -1.50
CA ILE A 48 -17.94 -3.42 -1.87
C ILE A 48 -18.18 -3.49 -3.38
N ALA A 49 -17.14 -3.21 -4.18
CA ALA A 49 -17.25 -3.13 -5.64
C ALA A 49 -16.06 -3.82 -6.33
N PRO A 50 -15.99 -5.17 -6.27
CA PRO A 50 -14.83 -5.95 -6.72
C PRO A 50 -14.56 -5.84 -8.23
N GLU A 51 -15.58 -5.54 -9.03
CA GLU A 51 -15.50 -5.36 -10.48
C GLU A 51 -14.78 -4.07 -10.89
N VAL A 52 -14.67 -3.08 -9.99
CA VAL A 52 -14.08 -1.78 -10.32
C VAL A 52 -12.59 -1.92 -10.64
N ARG A 53 -12.20 -1.40 -11.81
CA ARG A 53 -10.81 -1.42 -12.28
C ARG A 53 -9.93 -0.44 -11.49
N PRO A 54 -8.62 -0.72 -11.32
CA PRO A 54 -7.69 0.17 -10.63
C PRO A 54 -7.70 1.62 -11.11
N LYS A 55 -7.81 1.85 -12.42
CA LYS A 55 -7.88 3.22 -12.97
C LYS A 55 -9.13 3.98 -12.51
N ASN A 56 -10.26 3.29 -12.37
CA ASN A 56 -11.50 3.90 -11.89
C ASN A 56 -11.46 4.13 -10.37
N LEU A 57 -10.76 3.27 -9.61
CA LEU A 57 -10.45 3.50 -8.19
C LEU A 57 -9.56 4.74 -8.00
N LEU A 58 -8.59 4.92 -8.90
CA LEU A 58 -7.68 6.05 -8.89
C LEU A 58 -8.39 7.39 -9.16
N VAL A 59 -9.29 7.43 -10.15
CA VAL A 59 -10.00 8.66 -10.55
C VAL A 59 -11.18 8.98 -9.62
N GLY A 60 -11.83 7.95 -9.06
CA GLY A 60 -13.10 8.11 -8.34
C GLY A 60 -14.30 8.15 -9.28
N THR A 61 -15.47 8.41 -8.70
CA THR A 61 -16.76 8.62 -9.37
C THR A 61 -17.51 9.76 -8.68
N SER A 62 -18.68 10.16 -9.19
CA SER A 62 -19.53 11.18 -8.54
C SER A 62 -19.95 10.79 -7.11
N THR A 63 -19.98 9.50 -6.80
CA THR A 63 -20.43 8.96 -5.51
C THR A 63 -19.28 8.38 -4.67
N ARG A 64 -18.05 8.35 -5.19
CA ARG A 64 -16.89 7.79 -4.48
C ARG A 64 -15.65 8.62 -4.75
N ALA A 65 -15.06 9.13 -3.68
CA ALA A 65 -13.77 9.82 -3.72
C ALA A 65 -12.65 8.95 -4.35
N PRO A 66 -11.66 9.56 -5.01
CA PRO A 66 -10.50 8.86 -5.50
C PRO A 66 -9.71 8.22 -4.35
N ILE A 67 -9.14 7.04 -4.59
CA ILE A 67 -8.41 6.29 -3.56
C ILE A 67 -7.14 7.02 -3.08
N THR A 68 -6.66 8.01 -3.83
CA THR A 68 -5.54 8.88 -3.45
C THR A 68 -5.81 9.68 -2.18
N ASP A 69 -7.09 9.95 -1.88
CA ASP A 69 -7.50 10.65 -0.67
C ASP A 69 -7.31 9.78 0.59
N ILE A 70 -7.29 8.45 0.41
CA ILE A 70 -6.95 7.51 1.49
C ILE A 70 -5.45 7.55 1.76
N HIS A 71 -4.62 7.42 0.72
CA HIS A 71 -3.17 7.50 0.86
C HIS A 71 -2.49 7.81 -0.48
N SER A 72 -1.56 8.77 -0.45
CA SER A 72 -0.81 9.24 -1.63
C SER A 72 -0.08 8.13 -2.41
N SER A 73 0.36 7.07 -1.73
CA SER A 73 1.01 5.93 -2.41
C SER A 73 0.11 5.22 -3.43
N PHE A 74 -1.22 5.34 -3.31
CA PHE A 74 -2.16 4.75 -4.27
C PHE A 74 -2.27 5.54 -5.57
N ALA A 75 -1.64 6.71 -5.67
CA ALA A 75 -1.47 7.42 -6.95
C ALA A 75 -0.69 6.58 -7.98
N ASN A 76 0.14 5.65 -7.52
CA ASN A 76 0.81 4.68 -8.38
C ASN A 76 -0.16 3.56 -8.79
N LEU A 77 -0.56 3.56 -10.07
CA LEU A 77 -1.54 2.62 -10.62
C LEU A 77 -1.12 1.16 -10.49
N ASP A 78 0.16 0.84 -10.73
CA ASP A 78 0.65 -0.54 -10.64
C ASP A 78 0.59 -1.08 -9.22
N ARG A 79 0.94 -0.23 -8.24
CA ARG A 79 0.84 -0.54 -6.82
C ARG A 79 -0.61 -0.74 -6.40
N LEU A 80 -1.51 0.16 -6.81
CA LEU A 80 -2.94 0.02 -6.56
C LEU A 80 -3.49 -1.29 -7.16
N ALA A 81 -3.13 -1.59 -8.40
CA ALA A 81 -3.51 -2.83 -9.07
C ALA A 81 -2.98 -4.07 -8.35
N TYR A 82 -1.74 -4.03 -7.85
CA TYR A 82 -1.16 -5.09 -7.02
C TYR A 82 -1.99 -5.34 -5.75
N HIS A 83 -2.28 -4.29 -4.98
CA HIS A 83 -3.04 -4.43 -3.74
C HIS A 83 -4.46 -4.94 -4.01
N ARG A 84 -5.15 -4.40 -5.03
CA ARG A 84 -6.47 -4.91 -5.44
C ARG A 84 -6.43 -6.40 -5.78
N ARG A 85 -5.47 -6.86 -6.59
CA ARG A 85 -5.33 -8.28 -6.93
C ARG A 85 -5.13 -9.14 -5.68
N LYS A 86 -4.31 -8.68 -4.75
CA LYS A 86 -4.07 -9.36 -3.48
C LYS A 86 -5.35 -9.49 -2.65
N ILE A 87 -6.13 -8.42 -2.52
CA ILE A 87 -7.41 -8.40 -1.81
C ILE A 87 -8.40 -9.39 -2.44
N LEU A 88 -8.57 -9.33 -3.76
CA LEU A 88 -9.50 -10.22 -4.47
C LEU A 88 -9.09 -11.69 -4.38
N LYS A 89 -7.78 -11.99 -4.40
CA LYS A 89 -7.28 -13.36 -4.18
C LYS A 89 -7.62 -13.86 -2.78
N ASN A 90 -7.51 -13.01 -1.77
CA ASN A 90 -7.79 -13.36 -0.37
C ASN A 90 -9.29 -13.43 -0.04
N THR A 91 -10.15 -12.84 -0.88
CA THR A 91 -11.62 -12.79 -0.66
C THR A 91 -12.34 -13.93 -1.39
N ARG A 92 -11.69 -14.62 -2.35
CA ARG A 92 -12.34 -15.75 -3.03
C ARG A 92 -12.64 -16.86 -2.01
N PRO A 93 -13.90 -17.31 -1.89
CA PRO A 93 -14.18 -18.51 -1.12
C PRO A 93 -13.43 -19.67 -1.78
N VAL A 94 -12.78 -20.49 -0.96
CA VAL A 94 -12.38 -21.83 -1.38
C VAL A 94 -13.68 -22.50 -1.79
N LEU A 95 -13.90 -22.71 -3.08
CA LEU A 95 -14.93 -23.64 -3.54
C LEU A 95 -14.48 -25.01 -3.02
N SER A 96 -14.93 -25.35 -1.82
CA SER A 96 -14.78 -26.71 -1.28
C SER A 96 -15.71 -27.59 -2.10
N SER A 97 -15.11 -28.37 -2.98
CA SER A 97 -15.43 -29.77 -3.26
C SER A 97 -16.86 -30.22 -2.88
N LEU A 98 -17.86 -29.76 -3.61
CA LEU A 98 -19.11 -30.49 -3.78
C LEU A 98 -19.34 -30.62 -5.28
N GLU A 99 -18.47 -31.43 -5.89
CA GLU A 99 -18.83 -32.16 -7.10
C GLU A 99 -19.85 -33.24 -6.70
N PHE A 100 -20.96 -33.25 -7.45
CA PHE A 100 -21.76 -34.42 -7.83
C PHE A 100 -21.80 -35.60 -6.85
N LEU A 101 -22.93 -35.75 -6.14
CA LEU A 101 -23.90 -36.84 -6.31
C LEU A 101 -25.19 -36.52 -5.55
#